data_AF-A0A3N5NWU0-F1
#
_entry.id   AF-A0A3N5NWU0-F1
#
_cell.length_a   1.000
_cell.length_b   1.000
_cell.length_c   1.000
_cell.angle_alpha   90.00
_cell.angle_beta   90.00
_cell.angle_gamma   90.00
#
_symmetry.space_group_name_H-M   'P 1'
#
loop_
_entity.id
_entity.type
_entity.pdbx_description
1 polymer ?
#
loop_
_entity_poly.entity_id
_entity_poly.type
_entity_poly.pdbx_seq_one_letter_code
_entity_poly.pdbx_strand_id
1 'polypeptide(L)'
;MDPDLPRDAQAIVTAYLEAVEAHAAADRYPCSLDDLPHSKETIRSAFRTSTTVLAAMGQLTPELRDYLEVAYVSLADYVTQECAALLGEYVRAGEELAADERRPREKMSTASWRRVAEQSRLAGEVARAVSEEAESLRADFRSWRLDRAAV
;
A
#
# COMPACT_ATOMS: atom_id res chain seq x y z
N MET A 1 20.59 9.05 -4.19
CA MET A 1 20.69 7.59 -4.03
C MET A 1 20.24 6.98 -5.33
N ASP A 2 20.99 6.01 -5.83
CA ASP A 2 20.73 5.30 -7.08
C ASP A 2 20.09 3.93 -6.76
N PRO A 3 18.80 3.68 -7.11
CA PRO A 3 18.13 2.42 -6.78
C PRO A 3 18.70 1.19 -7.52
N ASP A 4 19.56 1.39 -8.52
CA ASP A 4 20.21 0.31 -9.26
C ASP A 4 21.52 -0.14 -8.60
N LEU A 5 22.06 0.64 -7.65
CA LEU A 5 23.23 0.26 -6.86
C LEU A 5 22.80 -0.52 -5.60
N PRO A 6 23.36 -1.73 -5.35
CA PRO A 6 22.90 -2.59 -4.25
C PRO A 6 22.85 -1.94 -2.87
N ARG A 7 23.83 -1.09 -2.55
CA ARG A 7 23.90 -0.40 -1.24
C ARG A 7 22.81 0.65 -1.10
N ASP A 8 22.59 1.45 -2.13
CA ASP A 8 21.59 2.52 -2.14
C ASP A 8 20.18 1.91 -2.19
N ALA A 9 20.00 0.83 -2.97
CA ALA A 9 18.78 0.04 -3.02
C ALA A 9 18.38 -0.48 -1.63
N GLN A 10 19.33 -1.06 -0.88
CA GLN A 10 19.07 -1.51 0.48
C GLN A 10 18.67 -0.37 1.41
N ALA A 11 19.35 0.78 1.33
CA ALA A 11 19.02 1.96 2.13
C ALA A 11 17.60 2.49 1.82
N ILE A 12 17.22 2.54 0.54
CA ILE A 12 15.87 2.93 0.10
C ILE A 12 14.82 1.96 0.63
N VAL A 13 15.06 0.65 0.50
CA VAL A 13 14.14 -0.40 1.01
C VAL A 13 13.99 -0.29 2.53
N THR A 14 15.08 -0.12 3.27
CA THR A 14 15.04 0.06 4.73
C THR A 14 14.22 1.28 5.13
N ALA A 15 14.47 2.45 4.52
CA ALA A 15 13.71 3.66 4.82
C ALA A 15 12.20 3.49 4.52
N TYR A 16 11.86 2.77 3.45
CA TYR A 16 10.46 2.46 3.14
C TYR A 16 9.83 1.50 4.16
N LEU A 17 10.53 0.44 4.55
CA LEU A 17 10.03 -0.52 5.56
C LEU A 17 9.76 0.17 6.90
N GLU A 18 10.66 1.06 7.33
CA GLU A 18 10.47 1.87 8.54
C GLU A 18 9.20 2.74 8.44
N ALA A 19 8.93 3.34 7.28
CA ALA A 19 7.72 4.12 7.06
C ALA A 19 6.45 3.24 7.10
N VAL A 20 6.45 2.08 6.44
CA VAL A 20 5.33 1.13 6.45
C VAL A 20 5.03 0.64 7.87
N GLU A 21 6.06 0.30 8.65
CA GLU A 21 5.90 -0.14 10.03
C GLU A 21 5.33 0.98 10.92
N ALA A 22 5.81 2.22 10.75
CA ALA A 22 5.27 3.37 11.45
C ALA A 22 3.80 3.65 11.11
N HIS A 23 3.42 3.54 9.84
CA HIS A 23 2.03 3.74 9.39
C HIS A 23 1.10 2.61 9.86
N ALA A 24 1.57 1.37 9.84
CA ALA A 24 0.85 0.22 10.40
C ALA A 24 0.63 0.34 11.90
N ALA A 25 1.64 0.78 12.65
CA ALA A 25 1.51 1.02 14.10
C ALA A 25 0.51 2.15 14.43
N ALA A 26 0.33 3.10 13.51
CA ALA A 26 -0.60 4.21 13.65
C ALA A 26 -2.02 3.91 13.13
N ASP A 27 -2.27 2.69 12.63
CA ASP A 27 -3.52 2.28 11.96
C ASP A 27 -3.96 3.28 10.87
N ARG A 28 -2.98 3.82 10.13
CA ARG A 28 -3.18 4.89 9.16
C ARG A 28 -3.19 4.31 7.76
N TYR A 29 -4.36 3.90 7.28
CA TYR A 29 -4.52 3.48 5.90
C TYR A 29 -5.84 3.95 5.28
N PRO A 30 -5.83 4.30 3.97
CA PRO A 30 -4.65 4.40 3.09
C PRO A 30 -3.78 5.64 3.36
N CYS A 31 -2.51 5.57 2.97
CA CYS A 31 -1.51 6.64 3.16
C CYS A 31 -1.40 7.57 1.94
N SER A 32 -0.85 8.77 2.12
CA SER A 32 -0.53 9.66 1.00
C SER A 32 0.78 9.24 0.33
N LEU A 33 0.88 9.40 -0.99
CA LEU A 33 2.15 9.31 -1.73
C LEU A 33 3.23 10.23 -1.15
N ASP A 34 2.84 11.37 -0.58
CA ASP A 34 3.77 12.33 0.03
C ASP A 34 4.39 11.82 1.34
N ASP A 35 3.81 10.78 1.94
CA ASP A 35 4.34 10.15 3.15
C ASP A 35 5.47 9.15 2.84
N LEU A 36 5.72 8.85 1.55
CA LEU A 36 6.80 7.95 1.14
C LEU A 36 8.17 8.66 1.20
N PRO A 37 9.23 7.96 1.65
CA PRO A 37 10.58 8.52 1.66
C PRO A 37 11.15 8.73 0.24
N HIS A 38 10.61 8.00 -0.74
CA HIS A 38 11.01 8.03 -2.15
C HIS A 38 9.80 7.78 -3.06
N SER A 39 9.90 8.09 -4.35
CA SER A 39 8.81 7.79 -5.29
C SER A 39 8.55 6.28 -5.38
N LYS A 40 7.31 5.90 -5.72
CA LYS A 40 6.95 4.50 -5.95
C LYS A 40 7.90 3.81 -6.93
N GLU A 41 8.24 4.48 -8.03
CA GLU A 41 9.17 3.94 -9.04
C GLU A 41 10.57 3.65 -8.46
N THR A 42 11.12 4.59 -7.68
CA THR A 42 12.42 4.42 -7.03
C THR A 42 12.40 3.27 -6.02
N ILE A 43 11.34 3.17 -5.21
CA ILE A 43 11.16 2.06 -4.27
C ILE A 43 11.08 0.74 -5.03
N ARG A 44 10.34 0.71 -6.16
CA ARG A 44 10.20 -0.51 -6.96
C ARG A 44 11.52 -1.02 -7.52
N SER A 45 12.31 -0.13 -8.12
CA SER A 45 13.65 -0.48 -8.59
C SER A 45 14.55 -0.95 -7.45
N ALA A 46 14.50 -0.29 -6.29
CA ALA A 46 15.28 -0.67 -5.12
C ALA A 46 14.92 -2.06 -4.58
N PHE A 47 13.63 -2.43 -4.54
CA PHE A 47 13.18 -3.78 -4.18
C PHE A 47 13.69 -4.81 -5.19
N ARG A 48 13.59 -4.54 -6.49
CA ARG A 48 14.08 -5.44 -7.54
C ARG A 48 15.58 -5.69 -7.39
N THR A 49 16.37 -4.63 -7.24
CA THR A 49 17.83 -4.73 -7.04
C THR A 49 18.14 -5.51 -5.77
N SER A 50 17.53 -5.15 -4.63
CA SER A 50 17.81 -5.76 -3.33
C SER A 50 17.46 -7.25 -3.31
N THR A 51 16.28 -7.63 -3.80
CA THR A 51 15.86 -9.04 -3.87
C THR A 51 16.73 -9.86 -4.82
N THR A 52 17.13 -9.29 -5.96
CA THR A 52 18.03 -9.94 -6.92
C THR A 52 19.39 -10.23 -6.29
N VAL A 53 19.99 -9.25 -5.62
CA VAL A 53 21.29 -9.39 -4.95
C VAL A 53 21.20 -10.39 -3.80
N LEU A 54 20.19 -10.29 -2.94
CA LEU A 54 19.97 -11.26 -1.85
C LEU A 54 19.82 -12.69 -2.37
N ALA A 55 19.09 -12.87 -3.47
CA ALA A 55 18.96 -14.17 -4.12
C ALA A 55 20.30 -14.65 -4.73
N ALA A 56 21.10 -13.76 -5.33
CA ALA A 56 22.40 -14.11 -5.90
C ALA A 56 23.39 -14.57 -4.82
N MET A 57 23.31 -13.97 -3.63
CA MET A 57 24.12 -14.34 -2.47
C MET A 57 23.58 -15.56 -1.69
N GLY A 58 22.44 -16.13 -2.10
CA GLY A 58 21.80 -17.23 -1.37
C GLY A 58 21.24 -16.82 0.01
N GLN A 59 21.01 -15.53 0.23
CA GLN A 59 20.55 -14.95 1.49
C GLN A 59 19.05 -14.65 1.51
N LEU A 60 18.36 -14.84 0.37
CA LEU A 60 16.91 -14.67 0.29
C LEU A 60 16.20 -15.96 0.75
N THR A 61 15.94 -16.07 2.06
CA THR A 61 15.13 -17.17 2.60
C THR A 61 13.66 -17.04 2.18
N PRO A 62 12.85 -18.12 2.22
CA PRO A 62 11.42 -18.06 1.94
C PRO A 62 10.69 -17.05 2.84
N GLU A 63 11.01 -17.00 4.13
CA GLU A 63 10.37 -16.10 5.09
C GLU A 63 10.71 -14.64 4.82
N LEU A 64 11.99 -14.34 4.54
CA LEU A 64 12.42 -12.99 4.18
C LEU A 64 11.77 -12.55 2.86
N ARG A 65 11.65 -13.48 1.91
CA ARG A 65 10.98 -13.21 0.64
C ARG A 65 9.51 -12.87 0.85
N ASP A 66 8.78 -13.68 1.62
CA ASP A 66 7.35 -13.45 1.87
C ASP A 66 7.14 -12.11 2.56
N TYR A 67 8.00 -11.76 3.53
CA TYR A 67 8.01 -10.44 4.17
C TYR A 67 8.22 -9.31 3.15
N LEU A 68 9.23 -9.44 2.27
CA LEU A 68 9.50 -8.44 1.23
C LEU A 68 8.37 -8.35 0.19
N GLU A 69 7.71 -9.45 -0.16
CA GLU A 69 6.55 -9.45 -1.06
C GLU A 69 5.38 -8.69 -0.44
N VAL A 70 5.08 -8.95 0.83
CA VAL A 70 4.01 -8.23 1.56
C VAL A 70 4.32 -6.73 1.59
N ALA A 71 5.52 -6.35 2.01
CA ALA A 71 5.92 -4.95 2.08
C ALA A 71 5.90 -4.26 0.70
N TYR A 72 6.35 -4.94 -0.34
CA TYR A 72 6.30 -4.43 -1.71
C TYR A 72 4.86 -4.19 -2.18
N VAL A 73 3.96 -5.12 -1.90
CA VAL A 73 2.55 -5.02 -2.28
C VAL A 73 1.82 -3.90 -1.52
N SER A 74 2.19 -3.63 -0.26
CA SER A 74 1.67 -2.50 0.51
C SER A 74 1.94 -1.14 -0.13
N LEU A 75 2.80 -1.05 -1.15
CA LEU A 75 2.98 0.16 -1.93
C LEU A 75 1.67 0.61 -2.61
N ALA A 76 0.75 -0.33 -2.91
CA ALA A 76 -0.57 -0.03 -3.45
C ALA A 76 -1.42 0.86 -2.52
N ASP A 77 -1.21 0.76 -1.20
CA ASP A 77 -1.97 1.51 -0.20
C ASP A 77 -1.56 2.99 -0.10
N TYR A 78 -0.52 3.39 -0.83
CA TYR A 78 -0.10 4.78 -0.96
C TYR A 78 -0.76 5.43 -2.18
N VAL A 79 -1.75 6.27 -1.95
CA VAL A 79 -2.57 6.91 -2.98
C VAL A 79 -2.36 8.41 -2.99
N THR A 80 -2.93 9.14 -3.95
CA THR A 80 -2.84 10.62 -3.93
C THR A 80 -3.49 11.17 -2.65
N GLN A 81 -3.07 12.36 -2.23
CA GLN A 81 -3.59 12.99 -1.03
C GLN A 81 -5.12 13.12 -1.06
N GLU A 82 -5.72 13.41 -2.22
CA GLU A 82 -7.17 13.51 -2.38
C GLU A 82 -7.87 12.17 -2.17
N CYS A 83 -7.31 11.08 -2.69
CA CYS A 83 -7.83 9.73 -2.50
C CYS A 83 -7.71 9.27 -1.05
N ALA A 84 -6.58 9.56 -0.39
CA ALA A 84 -6.38 9.26 1.02
C ALA A 84 -7.38 10.04 1.89
N ALA A 85 -7.57 11.33 1.63
CA ALA A 85 -8.54 12.16 2.33
C ALA A 85 -9.98 11.66 2.12
N LEU A 86 -10.36 11.34 0.88
CA LEU A 86 -11.67 10.78 0.56
C LEU A 86 -11.95 9.48 1.34
N LEU A 87 -11.00 8.55 1.34
CA LEU A 87 -11.18 7.27 2.02
C LEU A 87 -11.20 7.42 3.54
N GLY A 88 -10.37 8.31 4.09
CA GLY A 88 -10.43 8.65 5.52
C GLY A 88 -11.77 9.28 5.93
N GLU A 89 -12.32 10.17 5.12
CA GLU A 89 -13.66 10.73 5.36
C GLU A 89 -14.76 9.67 5.27
N TYR A 90 -14.67 8.78 4.28
CA TYR A 90 -15.63 7.70 4.08
C TYR A 90 -15.63 6.71 5.25
N VAL A 91 -14.45 6.28 5.72
CA VAL A 91 -14.30 5.39 6.88
C VAL A 91 -14.88 6.05 8.12
N ARG A 92 -14.49 7.30 8.42
CA ARG A 92 -15.02 8.04 9.57
C ARG A 92 -16.54 8.18 9.53
N ALA A 93 -17.10 8.52 8.36
CA ALA A 93 -18.55 8.62 8.20
C ALA A 93 -19.25 7.25 8.39
N GLY A 94 -18.61 6.17 7.97
CA GLY A 94 -19.05 4.80 8.21
C GLY A 94 -19.05 4.42 9.69
N GLU A 95 -17.98 4.77 10.41
CA GLU A 95 -17.86 4.55 11.86
C GLU A 95 -18.90 5.34 12.66
N GLU A 96 -19.08 6.63 12.34
CA GLU A 96 -20.13 7.47 12.94
C GLU A 96 -21.52 6.87 12.71
N LEU A 97 -21.79 6.38 11.50
CA LEU A 97 -23.05 5.74 11.15
C LEU A 97 -23.25 4.39 11.86
N ALA A 98 -22.18 3.61 12.03
CA ALA A 98 -22.18 2.34 12.75
C ALA A 98 -22.44 2.54 14.25
N ALA A 99 -21.84 3.56 14.84
CA ALA A 99 -22.00 3.94 16.24
C ALA A 99 -23.36 4.59 16.56
N ASP A 100 -24.09 5.10 15.56
CA ASP A 100 -25.42 5.68 15.77
C ASP A 100 -26.42 4.63 16.27
N GLU A 101 -27.05 4.81 17.43
CA GLU A 101 -27.99 3.84 18.01
C GLU A 101 -29.43 4.00 17.46
N ARG A 102 -29.70 5.04 16.67
CA ARG A 102 -31.04 5.28 16.10
C ARG A 102 -31.45 4.16 15.15
N ARG A 103 -32.76 4.04 14.90
CA ARG A 103 -33.28 3.02 13.99
C ARG A 103 -32.79 3.29 12.56
N PRO A 104 -32.64 2.26 11.70
CA PRO A 104 -32.13 2.44 10.33
C PRO A 104 -32.85 3.53 9.52
N ARG A 105 -34.17 3.65 9.63
CA ARG A 105 -34.94 4.70 8.95
C ARG A 105 -34.59 6.12 9.42
N GLU A 106 -34.22 6.27 10.68
CA GLU A 106 -33.80 7.54 11.28
C GLU A 106 -32.34 7.85 10.90
N LYS A 107 -31.49 6.82 10.74
CA LYS A 107 -30.11 6.99 10.27
C LYS A 107 -30.04 7.57 8.87
N MET A 108 -31.00 7.25 8.00
CA MET A 108 -31.01 7.71 6.61
C MET A 108 -31.16 9.25 6.45
N SER A 109 -31.61 9.97 7.49
CA SER A 109 -31.67 11.44 7.45
C SER A 109 -30.41 12.12 7.99
N THR A 110 -29.44 11.35 8.49
CA THR A 110 -28.22 11.88 9.12
C THR A 110 -27.22 12.41 8.09
N ALA A 111 -26.32 13.28 8.53
CA ALA A 111 -25.21 13.75 7.70
C ALA A 111 -24.24 12.61 7.34
N SER A 112 -23.97 11.70 8.27
CA SER A 112 -23.06 10.56 8.07
C SER A 112 -23.61 9.58 7.02
N TRP A 113 -24.92 9.31 7.02
CA TRP A 113 -25.55 8.54 5.93
C TRP A 113 -25.40 9.21 4.56
N ARG A 114 -25.67 10.52 4.47
CA ARG A 114 -25.53 11.26 3.21
C ARG A 114 -24.09 11.21 2.69
N ARG A 115 -23.09 11.43 3.54
CA ARG A 115 -21.67 11.34 3.17
C ARG A 115 -21.30 9.94 2.66
N VAL A 116 -21.67 8.88 3.39
CA VAL A 116 -21.43 7.50 2.95
C VAL A 116 -22.10 7.23 1.60
N ALA A 117 -23.36 7.62 1.43
CA ALA A 117 -24.09 7.40 0.18
C ALA A 117 -23.44 8.16 -1.00
N GLU A 118 -23.10 9.44 -0.82
CA GLU A 118 -22.49 10.30 -1.83
C GLU A 118 -21.07 9.84 -2.22
N GLN A 119 -20.27 9.42 -1.25
CA GLN A 119 -18.86 9.04 -1.46
C GLN A 119 -18.67 7.56 -1.82
N SER A 120 -19.67 6.69 -1.58
CA SER A 120 -19.57 5.23 -1.76
C SER A 120 -19.02 4.79 -3.12
N ARG A 121 -19.49 5.40 -4.21
CA ARG A 121 -19.05 5.07 -5.58
C ARG A 121 -17.56 5.38 -5.75
N LEU A 122 -17.14 6.60 -5.39
CA LEU A 122 -15.76 7.02 -5.58
C LEU A 122 -14.81 6.27 -4.63
N ALA A 123 -15.20 6.07 -3.38
CA ALA A 123 -14.45 5.23 -2.44
C ALA A 123 -14.27 3.80 -2.97
N GLY A 124 -15.33 3.23 -3.57
CA GLY A 124 -15.27 1.91 -4.22
C GLY A 124 -14.35 1.89 -5.44
N GLU A 125 -14.34 2.95 -6.26
CA GLU A 125 -13.43 3.09 -7.40
C GLU A 125 -11.97 3.15 -6.96
N VAL A 126 -11.66 3.92 -5.89
CA VAL A 126 -10.29 3.98 -5.34
C VAL A 126 -9.90 2.63 -4.73
N ALA A 127 -10.76 1.99 -3.94
CA ALA A 127 -10.48 0.68 -3.36
C ALA A 127 -10.22 -0.40 -4.44
N ARG A 128 -10.95 -0.33 -5.55
CA ARG A 128 -10.72 -1.19 -6.71
C ARG A 128 -9.37 -0.91 -7.36
N ALA A 129 -9.02 0.36 -7.58
CA ALA A 129 -7.73 0.73 -8.16
C ALA A 129 -6.54 0.27 -7.29
N VAL A 130 -6.64 0.43 -5.96
CA VAL A 130 -5.65 -0.09 -5.00
C VAL A 130 -5.54 -1.62 -5.11
N SER A 131 -6.67 -2.32 -5.21
CA SER A 131 -6.67 -3.79 -5.34
C SER A 131 -6.01 -4.25 -6.65
N GLU A 132 -6.32 -3.59 -7.77
CA GLU A 132 -5.72 -3.85 -9.08
C GLU A 132 -4.21 -3.56 -9.07
N GLU A 133 -3.77 -2.48 -8.42
CA GLU A 133 -2.34 -2.17 -8.24
C GLU A 133 -1.64 -3.22 -7.37
N ALA A 134 -2.24 -3.65 -6.26
CA ALA A 134 -1.68 -4.67 -5.39
C ALA A 134 -1.50 -6.02 -6.12
N GLU A 135 -2.46 -6.40 -6.97
CA GLU A 135 -2.33 -7.57 -7.84
C GLU A 135 -1.21 -7.42 -8.86
N SER A 136 -1.08 -6.24 -9.49
CA SER A 136 -0.01 -5.92 -10.42
C SER A 136 1.37 -6.00 -9.76
N LEU A 137 1.54 -5.39 -8.58
CA LEU A 137 2.78 -5.43 -7.80
C LEU A 137 3.13 -6.86 -7.38
N ARG A 138 2.14 -7.65 -6.95
CA ARG A 138 2.36 -9.05 -6.62
C ARG A 138 2.85 -9.86 -7.82
N ALA A 139 2.25 -9.64 -8.99
CA ALA A 139 2.69 -10.29 -10.23
C ALA A 139 4.11 -9.87 -10.62
N ASP A 140 4.43 -8.58 -10.52
CA ASP A 140 5.76 -8.03 -10.78
C ASP A 140 6.83 -8.64 -9.86
N PHE A 141 6.63 -8.61 -8.54
CA PHE A 141 7.57 -9.20 -7.57
C PHE A 141 7.84 -10.70 -7.83
N ARG A 142 6.80 -11.45 -8.20
CA ARG A 142 6.92 -12.88 -8.50
C ARG A 142 7.63 -13.13 -9.82
N SER A 143 7.56 -12.22 -10.79
CA SER A 143 8.23 -12.34 -12.08
C SER A 143 9.75 -12.37 -11.95
N TRP A 144 10.32 -11.67 -10.97
CA TRP A 144 11.77 -11.64 -10.71
C TRP A 144 12.34 -13.04 -10.36
N ARG A 145 11.48 -14.00 -9.98
CA ARG A 145 11.85 -15.41 -9.80
C ARG A 145 12.05 -16.14 -11.14
N LEU A 146 11.25 -15.82 -12.15
CA LEU A 146 11.23 -16.53 -13.43
C LEU A 146 12.44 -16.18 -14.29
N ASP A 147 12.92 -14.94 -14.21
CA ASP A 147 14.11 -14.47 -14.94
C ASP A 147 15.39 -15.27 -14.60
N ARG A 148 15.44 -15.99 -13.47
CA ARG A 148 16.59 -16.84 -13.07
C ARG A 148 16.43 -18.33 -13.38
N ALA A 149 15.24 -18.82 -13.72
CA ALA A 149 15.06 -20.21 -14.15
C ALA A 149 15.44 -20.41 -15.64
N ALA A 150 15.64 -19.32 -16.38
CA ALA A 150 15.93 -19.32 -17.81
C ALA A 150 17.43 -19.11 -18.15
N VAL A 151 18.33 -19.14 -17.16
CA VAL A 151 19.79 -18.95 -17.33
C VAL A 151 20.55 -20.15 -16.79
#